data_AF-W6MT89-F1
#
_entry.id   AF-W6MT89-F1
#
_cell.length_a   1.000
_cell.length_b   1.000
_cell.length_c   1.000
_cell.angle_alpha   90.00
_cell.angle_beta   90.00
_cell.angle_gamma   90.00
#
_symmetry.space_group_name_H-M   'P 1'
#
loop_
_entity.id
_entity.type
_entity.pdbx_description
1 polymer ?
#
loop_
_entity_poly.entity_id
_entity_poly.type
_entity_poly.pdbx_seq_one_letter_code
_entity_poly.pdbx_strand_id
1 'polypeptide(L)'
;MNFLKREDGNELLDTLIPADGTTTPESQQAEPGSAEAFLGFFDLFLPLPYRILFLVNLGIWLWCLNLKACEDHNIDVVKVLKFPQAVVPDFRVNTLLKRCWKLSMKITVFTVVNYAVFVFMTLNNVTWKIIDWFPLGGLLLLFAMLLWPHDTFDRKRLFLTIKRVVVGNIDTNLRNNDILLADTLTSYNRVLVDFFVYLTHLFGGVKALPEISTNSKNLDRSFATNYHLDILFLIYPSAVRLRQCLIEYQLSRKRNTSHLLNAVKYSTAFLPALATVYMKTIPQDDETRWKYGMKMWCMGSLINASYSFIWDISMDWNFEILYNLLEGNTSKAVLRNVLMYDVKFFYYGAIAVDFGLRYIWLCRLLPTPVEGSGQIHATLAMLFTSEYGYFIIETMEILRRWVWVFIKVETEYIKLLGPTETSHGMELTDLPQMK
;
A
#
# COMPACT_ATOMS: atom_id res chain seq x y z
N MET A 1 -34.08 10.59 13.78
CA MET A 1 -35.52 10.39 14.02
C MET A 1 -35.65 10.00 15.48
N ASN A 2 -36.28 10.85 16.29
CA ASN A 2 -36.32 10.78 17.75
C ASN A 2 -37.32 9.73 18.29
N PHE A 3 -37.14 9.42 19.59
CA PHE A 3 -38.01 8.69 20.55
C PHE A 3 -37.89 7.14 20.48
N LEU A 4 -37.77 6.40 21.59
CA LEU A 4 -38.46 6.52 22.87
C LEU A 4 -37.64 6.05 24.09
N LYS A 5 -37.82 6.83 25.16
CA LYS A 5 -37.66 6.55 26.59
C LYS A 5 -38.51 5.33 26.99
N ARG A 6 -38.01 4.46 27.87
CA ARG A 6 -38.86 3.57 28.68
C ARG A 6 -38.33 3.58 30.12
N GLU A 7 -39.09 4.24 30.97
CA GLU A 7 -39.04 4.13 32.44
C GLU A 7 -39.93 2.94 32.83
N ASP A 8 -39.43 2.14 33.77
CA ASP A 8 -40.10 1.30 34.78
C ASP A 8 -38.91 0.82 35.65
N GLY A 9 -38.71 1.16 36.92
CA GLY A 9 -39.66 1.32 38.01
C GLY A 9 -39.45 0.15 38.99
N ASN A 10 -38.47 0.27 39.91
CA ASN A 10 -38.64 -0.25 41.27
C ASN A 10 -37.57 0.32 42.22
N GLU A 11 -38.11 1.02 43.21
CA GLU A 11 -37.50 1.65 44.35
C GLU A 11 -36.87 0.64 45.33
N LEU A 12 -36.00 1.19 46.18
CA LEU A 12 -35.61 0.77 47.54
C LEU A 12 -34.12 0.44 47.71
N LEU A 13 -33.32 1.48 47.94
CA LEU A 13 -32.50 1.59 49.15
C LEU A 13 -32.03 3.03 49.35
N ASP A 14 -32.77 3.71 50.22
CA ASP A 14 -32.49 4.91 50.98
C ASP A 14 -31.01 5.08 51.40
N THR A 15 -30.37 6.16 50.97
CA THR A 15 -30.10 7.42 51.71
C THR A 15 -28.98 7.38 52.75
N LEU A 16 -27.88 8.11 52.48
CA LEU A 16 -27.04 8.83 53.45
C LEU A 16 -26.25 9.99 52.74
N ILE A 17 -26.85 11.21 52.74
CA ILE A 17 -26.30 12.58 53.05
C ILE A 17 -24.91 13.04 52.51
N PRO A 18 -24.65 14.34 52.16
CA PRO A 18 -25.34 15.30 51.28
C PRO A 18 -24.40 15.89 50.17
N ALA A 19 -24.97 16.69 49.28
CA ALA A 19 -24.25 17.48 48.28
C ALA A 19 -23.59 18.74 48.91
N ASP A 20 -22.31 19.00 48.59
CA ASP A 20 -21.79 20.34 48.41
C ASP A 20 -20.46 20.35 47.63
N GLY A 21 -20.25 21.37 46.79
CA GLY A 21 -18.92 21.82 46.38
C GLY A 21 -18.37 21.37 45.02
N THR A 22 -18.83 22.03 43.95
CA THR A 22 -18.04 22.49 42.79
C THR A 22 -16.73 21.74 42.43
N THR A 23 -16.77 20.90 41.40
CA THR A 23 -15.59 20.58 40.60
C THR A 23 -15.74 21.16 39.20
N THR A 24 -14.99 22.22 38.95
CA THR A 24 -14.62 22.67 37.59
C THR A 24 -14.06 21.48 36.80
N PRO A 25 -14.31 21.37 35.48
CA PRO A 25 -13.63 20.37 34.68
C PRO A 25 -12.15 20.73 34.63
N GLU A 26 -11.33 20.02 35.40
CA GLU A 26 -9.88 20.01 35.21
C GLU A 26 -9.62 19.61 33.77
N SER A 27 -9.12 20.56 32.99
CA SER A 27 -8.45 20.29 31.74
C SER A 27 -7.30 19.33 32.04
N GLN A 28 -7.46 18.06 31.68
CA GLN A 28 -6.36 17.10 31.66
C GLN A 28 -5.30 17.63 30.69
N GLN A 29 -4.36 18.41 31.21
CA GLN A 29 -3.14 18.75 30.49
C GLN A 29 -2.32 17.46 30.44
N ALA A 30 -2.28 16.84 29.26
CA ALA A 30 -1.44 15.68 29.00
C ALA A 30 -0.02 15.97 29.48
N GLU A 31 0.55 15.08 30.32
CA GLU A 31 1.92 15.24 30.79
C GLU A 31 2.90 15.36 29.61
N PRO A 32 3.86 16.30 29.66
CA PRO A 32 4.83 16.48 28.60
C PRO A 32 5.73 15.25 28.50
N GLY A 33 5.41 14.37 27.54
CA GLY A 33 6.11 13.10 27.29
C GLY A 33 5.21 11.86 27.25
N SER A 34 3.90 11.99 27.51
CA SER A 34 2.97 10.86 27.42
C SER A 34 2.73 10.41 25.97
N ALA A 35 2.35 9.14 25.78
CA ALA A 35 2.02 8.59 24.47
C ALA A 35 0.86 9.36 23.80
N GLU A 36 -0.09 9.87 24.58
CA GLU A 36 -1.20 10.71 24.10
C GLU A 36 -0.72 12.06 23.56
N ALA A 37 0.25 12.69 24.24
CA ALA A 37 0.87 13.93 23.75
C ALA A 37 1.64 13.70 22.43
N PHE A 38 2.32 12.56 22.29
CA PHE A 38 2.98 12.17 21.03
C PHE A 38 1.97 11.94 19.90
N LEU A 39 0.86 11.25 20.18
CA LEU A 39 -0.21 11.02 19.20
C LEU A 39 -0.85 12.33 18.75
N GLY A 40 -1.11 13.25 19.68
CA GLY A 40 -1.59 14.60 19.36
C GLY A 40 -0.61 15.40 18.51
N PHE A 41 0.69 15.32 18.82
CA PHE A 41 1.75 15.95 18.03
C PHE A 41 1.82 15.41 16.60
N PHE A 42 1.71 14.09 16.42
CA PHE A 42 1.73 13.45 15.11
C PHE A 42 0.57 13.92 14.23
N ASP A 43 -0.65 13.92 14.77
CA ASP A 43 -1.83 14.37 14.02
C ASP A 43 -1.76 15.87 13.70
N LEU A 44 -1.18 16.67 14.60
CA LEU A 44 -1.03 18.11 14.42
C LEU A 44 -0.05 18.45 13.28
N PHE A 45 1.11 17.80 13.22
CA PHE A 45 2.16 18.12 12.25
C PHE A 45 2.13 17.28 10.99
N LEU A 46 1.54 16.09 11.02
CA LEU A 46 1.36 15.25 9.84
C LEU A 46 -0.09 14.74 9.76
N PRO A 47 -1.07 15.63 9.49
CA PRO A 47 -2.47 15.24 9.39
C PRO A 47 -2.73 14.41 8.13
N LEU A 48 -3.87 13.71 8.10
CA LEU A 48 -4.26 12.78 7.04
C LEU A 48 -4.00 13.29 5.60
N PRO A 49 -4.38 14.54 5.24
CA PRO A 49 -4.16 15.02 3.87
C PRO A 49 -2.68 15.07 3.47
N TYR A 50 -1.81 15.44 4.42
CA TYR A 50 -0.37 15.52 4.18
C TYR A 50 0.32 14.15 4.25
N ARG A 51 -0.25 13.18 4.97
CA ARG A 51 0.20 11.77 4.90
C ARG A 51 0.04 11.23 3.49
N ILE A 52 -1.11 11.45 2.86
CA ILE A 52 -1.38 11.02 1.47
C ILE A 52 -0.35 11.65 0.52
N LEU A 53 -0.16 12.97 0.62
CA LEU A 53 0.80 13.69 -0.23
C LEU A 53 2.24 13.16 -0.04
N PHE A 54 2.63 12.91 1.22
CA PHE A 54 3.91 12.31 1.56
C PHE A 54 4.08 10.92 0.96
N LEU A 55 3.12 10.01 1.13
CA LEU A 55 3.19 8.62 0.66
C LEU A 55 3.23 8.52 -0.88
N VAL A 56 2.54 9.42 -1.57
CA VAL A 56 2.63 9.51 -3.04
C VAL A 56 4.02 9.98 -3.47
N ASN A 57 4.56 11.02 -2.82
CA ASN A 57 5.91 11.51 -3.13
C ASN A 57 6.99 10.46 -2.79
N LEU A 58 6.85 9.75 -1.68
CA LEU A 58 7.71 8.62 -1.29
C LEU A 58 7.75 7.58 -2.41
N GLY A 59 6.60 7.16 -2.95
CA GLY A 59 6.54 6.21 -4.07
C GLY A 59 7.34 6.63 -5.30
N ILE A 60 7.35 7.93 -5.62
CA ILE A 60 8.12 8.47 -6.75
C ILE A 60 9.63 8.34 -6.48
N TRP A 61 10.08 8.66 -5.26
CA TRP A 61 11.48 8.49 -4.86
C TRP A 61 11.92 7.03 -4.83
N LEU A 62 11.07 6.15 -4.31
CA LEU A 62 11.28 4.71 -4.29
C LEU A 62 11.46 4.14 -5.70
N TRP A 63 10.74 4.68 -6.69
CA TRP A 63 10.98 4.35 -8.10
C TRP A 63 12.34 4.84 -8.61
N CYS A 64 12.76 6.08 -8.30
CA CYS A 64 14.09 6.53 -8.71
C CYS A 64 15.22 5.72 -8.04
N LEU A 65 15.04 5.25 -6.80
CA LEU A 65 15.98 4.34 -6.15
C LEU A 65 16.03 2.95 -6.83
N ASN A 66 14.89 2.45 -7.32
CA ASN A 66 14.88 1.25 -8.17
C ASN A 66 15.72 1.44 -9.43
N LEU A 67 15.56 2.57 -10.12
CA LEU A 67 16.34 2.87 -11.32
C LEU A 67 17.83 2.98 -11.03
N LYS A 68 18.21 3.56 -9.88
CA LYS A 68 19.60 3.64 -9.44
C LYS A 68 20.21 2.26 -9.19
N ALA A 69 19.51 1.38 -8.50
CA ALA A 69 20.02 0.01 -8.30
C ALA A 69 20.09 -0.76 -9.61
N CYS A 70 19.12 -0.58 -10.52
CA CYS A 70 19.19 -1.17 -11.86
C CYS A 70 20.45 -0.70 -12.62
N GLU A 71 20.78 0.59 -12.52
CA GLU A 71 22.02 1.13 -13.11
C GLU A 71 23.27 0.51 -12.47
N ASP A 72 23.32 0.43 -11.14
CA ASP A 72 24.48 -0.10 -10.40
C ASP A 72 24.75 -1.58 -10.68
N HIS A 73 23.70 -2.36 -10.89
CA HIS A 73 23.77 -3.80 -11.16
C HIS A 73 23.67 -4.15 -12.65
N ASN A 74 23.78 -3.17 -13.55
CA ASN A 74 23.69 -3.37 -15.01
C ASN A 74 22.39 -4.06 -15.48
N ILE A 75 21.28 -3.86 -14.76
CA ILE A 75 19.95 -4.35 -15.13
C ILE A 75 19.31 -3.35 -16.10
N ASP A 76 19.13 -3.75 -17.36
CA ASP A 76 18.52 -2.88 -18.38
C ASP A 76 16.99 -2.83 -18.22
N VAL A 77 16.53 -2.01 -17.28
CA VAL A 77 15.11 -1.74 -17.04
C VAL A 77 14.42 -1.11 -18.25
N VAL A 78 15.16 -0.43 -19.13
CA VAL A 78 14.61 0.17 -20.35
C VAL A 78 14.15 -0.93 -21.33
N LYS A 79 14.91 -2.02 -21.44
CA LYS A 79 14.49 -3.25 -22.15
C LYS A 79 13.28 -3.91 -21.49
N VAL A 80 13.28 -4.07 -20.16
CA VAL A 80 12.16 -4.67 -19.41
C VAL A 80 10.86 -3.90 -19.64
N LEU A 81 10.94 -2.57 -19.64
CA LEU A 81 9.81 -1.69 -19.89
C LEU A 81 9.48 -1.54 -21.37
N LYS A 82 10.31 -2.06 -22.30
CA LYS A 82 10.14 -1.96 -23.76
C LYS A 82 10.02 -0.52 -24.25
N PHE A 83 10.97 0.32 -23.90
CA PHE A 83 11.06 1.64 -24.52
C PHE A 83 11.47 1.49 -26.01
N PRO A 84 10.79 2.19 -26.93
CA PRO A 84 11.11 2.11 -28.34
C PRO A 84 12.43 2.82 -28.64
N GLN A 85 13.49 2.03 -28.86
CA GLN A 85 14.81 2.52 -29.31
C GLN A 85 14.72 3.30 -30.63
N ALA A 86 13.72 2.99 -31.49
CA ALA A 86 13.47 3.71 -32.74
C ALA A 86 12.98 5.16 -32.53
N VAL A 87 12.41 5.50 -31.38
CA VAL A 87 11.87 6.83 -31.07
C VAL A 87 12.85 7.63 -30.22
N VAL A 88 13.65 6.96 -29.40
CA VAL A 88 14.69 7.60 -28.58
C VAL A 88 15.96 6.73 -28.69
N PRO A 89 16.82 6.99 -29.70
CA PRO A 89 18.07 6.27 -29.87
C PRO A 89 18.96 6.40 -28.63
N ASP A 90 19.63 5.31 -28.24
CA ASP A 90 20.53 5.26 -27.07
C ASP A 90 19.86 5.63 -25.72
N PHE A 91 18.54 5.42 -25.60
CA PHE A 91 17.88 5.61 -24.31
C PHE A 91 18.36 4.54 -23.32
N ARG A 92 19.17 4.96 -22.35
CA ARG A 92 19.75 4.11 -21.29
C ARG A 92 19.09 4.37 -19.95
N VAL A 93 19.29 3.43 -19.03
CA VAL A 93 18.81 3.51 -17.63
C VAL A 93 19.24 4.83 -16.97
N ASN A 94 20.50 5.25 -17.14
CA ASN A 94 21.02 6.52 -16.60
C ASN A 94 20.21 7.74 -17.06
N THR A 95 19.82 7.79 -18.34
CA THR A 95 19.02 8.90 -18.89
C THR A 95 17.65 8.96 -18.23
N LEU A 96 17.00 7.80 -18.07
CA LEU A 96 15.72 7.70 -17.37
C LEU A 96 15.85 8.09 -15.90
N LEU A 97 16.89 7.62 -15.21
CA LEU A 97 17.18 7.97 -13.82
C LEU A 97 17.37 9.48 -13.64
N LYS A 98 18.21 10.13 -14.46
CA LYS A 98 18.44 11.58 -14.38
C LYS A 98 17.15 12.38 -14.56
N ARG A 99 16.29 11.96 -15.50
CA ARG A 99 14.97 12.58 -15.72
C ARG A 99 14.02 12.35 -14.55
N CYS A 100 13.96 11.12 -14.02
CA CYS A 100 13.21 10.76 -12.81
C CYS A 100 13.63 11.66 -11.65
N TRP A 101 14.93 11.66 -11.33
CA TRP A 101 15.50 12.42 -10.23
C TRP A 101 15.19 13.92 -10.32
N LYS A 102 15.39 14.53 -11.49
CA LYS A 102 15.08 15.96 -11.71
C LYS A 102 13.60 16.26 -11.49
N LEU A 103 12.69 15.39 -11.94
CA LEU A 103 11.26 15.55 -11.73
C LEU A 103 10.89 15.36 -10.25
N SER A 104 11.41 14.32 -9.59
CA SER A 104 11.18 14.05 -8.17
C SER A 104 11.64 15.18 -7.28
N MET A 105 12.80 15.79 -7.58
CA MET A 105 13.28 16.98 -6.87
C MET A 105 12.32 18.16 -7.02
N LYS A 106 11.82 18.43 -8.24
CA LYS A 106 10.85 19.52 -8.47
C LYS A 106 9.55 19.29 -7.71
N ILE A 107 9.00 18.07 -7.78
CA ILE A 107 7.80 17.67 -7.05
C ILE A 107 8.05 17.85 -5.54
N THR A 108 9.19 17.37 -5.04
CA THR A 108 9.53 17.45 -3.61
C THR A 108 9.62 18.88 -3.13
N VAL A 109 10.34 19.76 -3.84
CA VAL A 109 10.42 21.18 -3.50
C VAL A 109 9.01 21.78 -3.40
N PHE A 110 8.16 21.51 -4.39
CA PHE A 110 6.78 22.02 -4.35
C PHE A 110 5.97 21.45 -3.17
N THR A 111 6.04 20.14 -2.90
CA THR A 111 5.33 19.54 -1.77
C THR A 111 5.86 20.01 -0.41
N VAL A 112 7.16 20.28 -0.29
CA VAL A 112 7.78 20.81 0.94
C VAL A 112 7.34 22.25 1.15
N VAL A 113 7.29 23.08 0.10
CA VAL A 113 6.75 24.44 0.19
C VAL A 113 5.26 24.39 0.57
N ASN A 114 4.48 23.50 -0.04
CA ASN A 114 3.06 23.31 0.29
C ASN A 114 2.88 22.94 1.77
N TYR A 115 3.67 21.99 2.27
CA TYR A 115 3.69 21.60 3.67
C TYR A 115 4.16 22.71 4.62
N ALA A 116 5.23 23.42 4.27
CA ALA A 116 5.77 24.51 5.09
C ALA A 116 4.76 25.64 5.28
N VAL A 117 4.01 25.98 4.24
CA VAL A 117 2.91 26.96 4.32
C VAL A 117 1.81 26.47 5.26
N PHE A 118 1.45 25.18 5.21
CA PHE A 118 0.51 24.60 6.18
C PHE A 118 1.03 24.72 7.61
N VAL A 119 2.27 24.28 7.89
CA VAL A 119 2.85 24.35 9.23
C VAL A 119 2.86 25.80 9.73
N PHE A 120 3.27 26.75 8.87
CA PHE A 120 3.21 28.17 9.18
C PHE A 120 1.78 28.63 9.54
N MET A 121 0.78 28.26 8.75
CA MET A 121 -0.63 28.61 9.02
C MET A 121 -1.14 28.01 10.33
N THR A 122 -0.82 26.74 10.61
CA THR A 122 -1.20 26.06 11.84
C THR A 122 -0.56 26.72 13.07
N LEU A 123 0.74 27.03 13.01
CA LEU A 123 1.47 27.71 14.10
C LEU A 123 0.95 29.13 14.36
N ASN A 124 0.39 29.79 13.35
CA ASN A 124 -0.26 31.10 13.48
C ASN A 124 -1.77 31.00 13.78
N ASN A 125 -2.29 29.82 14.14
CA ASN A 125 -3.69 29.59 14.48
C ASN A 125 -4.69 30.04 13.40
N VAL A 126 -4.33 29.90 12.12
CA VAL A 126 -5.23 30.30 11.02
C VAL A 126 -6.36 29.27 10.86
N THR A 127 -7.59 29.68 11.12
CA THR A 127 -8.78 28.79 11.13
C THR A 127 -9.59 28.80 9.84
N TRP A 128 -9.10 29.41 8.75
CA TRP A 128 -9.85 29.52 7.50
C TRP A 128 -10.09 28.16 6.83
N LYS A 129 -11.34 27.87 6.46
CA LYS A 129 -11.70 26.59 5.79
C LYS A 129 -11.03 26.42 4.42
N ILE A 130 -10.65 27.51 3.76
CA ILE A 130 -9.99 27.42 2.45
C ILE A 130 -8.60 26.77 2.52
N ILE A 131 -7.97 26.76 3.69
CA ILE A 131 -6.66 26.15 3.91
C ILE A 131 -6.75 24.62 3.81
N ASP A 132 -7.90 24.03 4.13
CA ASP A 132 -8.12 22.59 4.00
C ASP A 132 -7.96 22.11 2.54
N TRP A 133 -8.12 22.99 1.55
CA TRP A 133 -7.92 22.69 0.12
C TRP A 133 -6.45 22.69 -0.32
N PHE A 134 -5.55 23.23 0.49
CA PHE A 134 -4.14 23.40 0.13
C PHE A 134 -3.40 22.06 -0.11
N PRO A 135 -3.58 21.01 0.72
CA PRO A 135 -3.03 19.68 0.44
C PRO A 135 -3.56 19.08 -0.87
N LEU A 136 -4.86 19.24 -1.17
CA LEU A 136 -5.44 18.77 -2.43
C LEU A 136 -4.83 19.49 -3.64
N GLY A 137 -4.67 20.82 -3.57
CA GLY A 137 -3.94 21.58 -4.59
C GLY A 137 -2.50 21.08 -4.77
N GLY A 138 -1.85 20.74 -3.64
CA GLY A 138 -0.55 20.08 -3.60
C GLY A 138 -0.51 18.77 -4.42
N LEU A 139 -1.46 17.88 -4.14
CA LEU A 139 -1.61 16.58 -4.78
C LEU A 139 -1.94 16.71 -6.27
N LEU A 140 -2.85 17.61 -6.63
CA LEU A 140 -3.23 17.87 -8.03
C LEU A 140 -2.04 18.38 -8.83
N LEU A 141 -1.24 19.31 -8.30
CA LEU A 141 -0.07 19.78 -9.01
C LEU A 141 1.01 18.70 -9.13
N LEU A 142 1.21 17.87 -8.11
CA LEU A 142 2.09 16.70 -8.20
C LEU A 142 1.69 15.80 -9.37
N PHE A 143 0.41 15.42 -9.47
CA PHE A 143 -0.07 14.58 -10.57
C PHE A 143 -0.02 15.30 -11.92
N ALA A 144 -0.29 16.61 -11.96
CA ALA A 144 -0.11 17.39 -13.18
C ALA A 144 1.35 17.34 -13.65
N MET A 145 2.32 17.58 -12.77
CA MET A 145 3.75 17.48 -13.10
C MET A 145 4.14 16.07 -13.57
N LEU A 146 3.58 15.02 -12.96
CA LEU A 146 3.89 13.63 -13.30
C LEU A 146 3.25 13.18 -14.63
N LEU A 147 2.04 13.63 -14.93
CA LEU A 147 1.18 13.05 -15.97
C LEU A 147 0.91 13.96 -17.16
N TRP A 148 1.34 15.23 -17.15
CA TRP A 148 1.08 16.15 -18.25
C TRP A 148 1.65 15.59 -19.57
N PRO A 149 0.79 15.19 -20.53
CA PRO A 149 1.20 14.32 -21.64
C PRO A 149 1.97 15.05 -22.74
N HIS A 150 1.98 16.39 -22.73
CA HIS A 150 2.61 17.21 -23.76
C HIS A 150 4.09 17.52 -23.48
N ASP A 151 4.59 17.24 -22.27
CA ASP A 151 5.93 17.67 -21.88
C ASP A 151 7.03 16.72 -22.38
N THR A 152 6.85 15.41 -22.24
CA THR A 152 7.87 14.42 -22.60
C THR A 152 7.25 13.08 -22.98
N PHE A 153 7.97 12.28 -23.77
CA PHE A 153 7.60 10.91 -24.11
C PHE A 153 7.31 10.06 -22.86
N ASP A 154 8.16 10.18 -21.83
CA ASP A 154 8.08 9.41 -20.60
C ASP A 154 6.76 9.67 -19.84
N ARG A 155 6.36 10.94 -19.73
CA ARG A 155 5.09 11.34 -19.10
C ARG A 155 3.87 10.91 -19.91
N LYS A 156 3.91 11.09 -21.23
CA LYS A 156 2.85 10.59 -22.12
C LYS A 156 2.67 9.08 -21.96
N ARG A 157 3.77 8.34 -21.90
CA ARG A 157 3.74 6.88 -21.69
C ARG A 157 3.16 6.51 -20.33
N LEU A 158 3.55 7.19 -19.25
CA LEU A 158 3.00 6.96 -17.92
C LEU A 158 1.50 7.26 -17.86
N PHE A 159 1.05 8.39 -18.41
CA PHE A 159 -0.36 8.74 -18.52
C PHE A 159 -1.18 7.66 -19.25
N LEU A 160 -0.69 7.20 -20.40
CA LEU A 160 -1.34 6.13 -21.16
C LEU A 160 -1.36 4.80 -20.37
N THR A 161 -0.31 4.50 -19.62
CA THR A 161 -0.22 3.30 -18.77
C THR A 161 -1.25 3.37 -17.64
N ILE A 162 -1.36 4.49 -16.92
CA ILE A 162 -2.40 4.71 -15.91
C ILE A 162 -3.80 4.55 -16.54
N LYS A 163 -4.02 5.18 -17.70
CA LYS A 163 -5.30 5.06 -18.41
C LYS A 163 -5.63 3.60 -18.75
N ARG A 164 -4.67 2.82 -19.26
CA ARG A 164 -4.87 1.38 -19.55
C ARG A 164 -5.17 0.58 -18.29
N VAL A 165 -4.45 0.82 -17.19
CA VAL A 165 -4.67 0.15 -15.91
C VAL A 165 -6.08 0.41 -15.38
N VAL A 166 -6.49 1.68 -15.29
CA VAL A 166 -7.78 2.10 -14.76
C VAL A 166 -8.95 1.65 -15.67
N VAL A 167 -8.85 1.88 -16.98
CA VAL A 167 -9.95 1.63 -17.94
C VAL A 167 -10.06 0.16 -18.35
N GLY A 168 -8.94 -0.56 -18.48
CA GLY A 168 -8.94 -2.00 -18.76
C GLY A 168 -8.51 -2.41 -20.16
N ASN A 169 -8.04 -1.48 -20.98
CA ASN A 169 -7.51 -1.74 -22.31
C ASN A 169 -6.01 -2.09 -22.24
N ILE A 170 -5.68 -3.25 -21.65
CA ILE A 170 -4.28 -3.68 -21.48
C ILE A 170 -3.65 -3.93 -22.85
N ASP A 171 -2.41 -3.47 -22.97
CA ASP A 171 -1.57 -3.80 -24.12
C ASP A 171 -0.69 -5.01 -23.76
N THR A 172 -0.93 -6.15 -24.42
CA THR A 172 -0.16 -7.38 -24.20
C THR A 172 1.33 -7.20 -24.50
N ASN A 173 1.70 -6.27 -25.39
CA ASN A 173 3.09 -5.96 -25.66
C ASN A 173 3.72 -5.20 -24.51
N LEU A 174 2.99 -4.28 -23.88
CA LEU A 174 3.49 -3.43 -22.78
C LEU A 174 3.16 -3.97 -21.37
N ARG A 175 2.74 -5.23 -21.29
CA ARG A 175 2.30 -5.93 -20.08
C ARG A 175 3.11 -5.62 -18.82
N ASN A 176 4.44 -5.63 -18.88
CA ASN A 176 5.29 -5.37 -17.71
C ASN A 176 5.09 -3.96 -17.12
N ASN A 177 4.85 -2.95 -17.96
CA ASN A 177 4.53 -1.59 -17.51
C ASN A 177 3.20 -1.56 -16.75
N ASP A 178 2.19 -2.21 -17.34
CA ASP A 178 0.83 -2.24 -16.79
C ASP A 178 0.81 -3.02 -15.46
N ILE A 179 1.58 -4.12 -15.34
CA ILE A 179 1.70 -4.92 -14.12
C ILE A 179 2.43 -4.18 -13.01
N LEU A 180 3.61 -3.59 -13.29
CA LEU A 180 4.37 -2.86 -12.28
C LEU A 180 3.52 -1.76 -11.64
N LEU A 181 2.77 -1.01 -12.45
CA LEU A 181 1.90 0.05 -11.96
C LEU A 181 0.67 -0.50 -11.22
N ALA A 182 -0.03 -1.48 -11.81
CA ALA A 182 -1.26 -2.00 -11.22
C ALA A 182 -1.01 -2.77 -9.92
N ASP A 183 0.11 -3.51 -9.80
CA ASP A 183 0.50 -4.16 -8.54
C ASP A 183 1.00 -3.15 -7.52
N THR A 184 1.66 -2.07 -7.95
CA THR A 184 1.96 -0.94 -7.04
C THR A 184 0.67 -0.34 -6.47
N LEU A 185 -0.35 -0.14 -7.30
CA LEU A 185 -1.65 0.38 -6.86
C LEU A 185 -2.33 -0.49 -5.80
N THR A 186 -2.09 -1.82 -5.79
CA THR A 186 -2.65 -2.71 -4.73
C THR A 186 -2.14 -2.38 -3.34
N SER A 187 -0.92 -1.87 -3.23
CA SER A 187 -0.30 -1.47 -1.97
C SER A 187 -0.69 -0.04 -1.54
N TYR A 188 -1.35 0.72 -2.41
CA TYR A 188 -1.91 2.04 -2.13
C TYR A 188 -3.42 2.00 -1.78
N ASN A 189 -4.01 0.82 -1.60
CA ASN A 189 -5.45 0.68 -1.38
C ASN A 189 -5.98 1.46 -0.16
N ARG A 190 -5.24 1.50 0.95
CA ARG A 190 -5.60 2.28 2.15
C ARG A 190 -5.40 3.77 1.97
N VAL A 191 -4.32 4.16 1.30
CA VAL A 191 -4.09 5.57 0.90
C VAL A 191 -5.24 6.08 0.04
N LEU A 192 -5.84 5.24 -0.82
CA LEU A 192 -7.05 5.59 -1.58
C LEU A 192 -8.28 5.77 -0.68
N VAL A 193 -8.44 4.94 0.35
CA VAL A 193 -9.53 5.08 1.33
C VAL A 193 -9.37 6.39 2.11
N ASP A 194 -8.16 6.68 2.60
CA ASP A 194 -7.87 7.92 3.33
C ASP A 194 -8.01 9.15 2.44
N PHE A 195 -7.61 9.05 1.16
CA PHE A 195 -7.88 10.10 0.18
C PHE A 195 -9.38 10.33 -0.02
N PHE A 196 -10.16 9.26 -0.10
CA PHE A 196 -11.62 9.38 -0.18
C PHE A 196 -12.21 10.05 1.08
N VAL A 197 -11.78 9.63 2.28
CA VAL A 197 -12.19 10.26 3.55
C VAL A 197 -11.82 11.75 3.58
N TYR A 198 -10.64 12.11 3.09
CA TYR A 198 -10.25 13.51 2.98
C TYR A 198 -11.19 14.28 2.03
N LEU A 199 -11.49 13.74 0.85
CA LEU A 199 -12.40 14.39 -0.10
C LEU A 199 -13.81 14.57 0.48
N THR A 200 -14.35 13.59 1.21
CA THR A 200 -15.70 13.71 1.78
C THR A 200 -15.79 14.85 2.80
N HIS A 201 -14.74 15.07 3.60
CA HIS A 201 -14.68 16.21 4.52
C HIS A 201 -14.59 17.54 3.77
N LEU A 202 -13.73 17.63 2.75
CA LEU A 202 -13.57 18.83 1.95
C LEU A 202 -14.87 19.27 1.30
N PHE A 203 -15.52 18.37 0.57
CA PHE A 203 -16.76 18.66 -0.13
C PHE A 203 -17.97 18.80 0.82
N GLY A 204 -17.90 18.17 1.99
CA GLY A 204 -18.87 18.37 3.08
C GLY A 204 -18.70 19.68 3.85
N GLY A 205 -17.65 20.47 3.57
CA GLY A 205 -17.35 21.71 4.28
C GLY A 205 -16.93 21.51 5.74
N VAL A 206 -16.49 20.30 6.09
CA VAL A 206 -15.96 19.92 7.41
C VAL A 206 -14.45 20.13 7.40
N LYS A 207 -13.92 20.75 8.46
CA LYS A 207 -12.49 20.96 8.66
C LYS A 207 -11.72 19.64 8.55
N ALA A 208 -10.68 19.59 7.70
CA ALA A 208 -9.87 18.39 7.48
C ALA A 208 -8.49 18.47 8.13
N LEU A 209 -8.01 19.69 8.39
CA LEU A 209 -6.76 19.96 9.09
C LEU A 209 -7.00 20.19 10.59
N PRO A 210 -6.01 19.86 11.44
CA PRO A 210 -6.05 20.05 12.88
C PRO A 210 -5.85 21.53 13.26
N GLU A 211 -6.28 21.89 14.47
CA GLU A 211 -6.07 23.20 15.07
C GLU A 211 -5.29 23.01 16.40
N ILE A 212 -4.45 23.99 16.79
CA ILE A 212 -3.68 23.88 18.05
C ILE A 212 -4.61 23.76 19.26
N SER A 213 -5.78 24.41 19.20
CA SER A 213 -6.81 24.34 20.23
C SER A 213 -7.39 22.94 20.46
N THR A 214 -7.42 22.10 19.43
CA THR A 214 -7.97 20.74 19.50
C THR A 214 -6.91 19.67 19.76
N ASN A 215 -5.63 19.99 19.62
CA ASN A 215 -4.45 19.14 19.89
C ASN A 215 -4.41 17.77 19.19
N SER A 216 -5.41 17.44 18.36
CA SER A 216 -5.48 16.32 17.42
C SER A 216 -6.78 16.49 16.61
N LYS A 217 -6.81 15.93 15.39
CA LYS A 217 -8.07 15.73 14.67
C LYS A 217 -8.08 14.41 13.92
N ASN A 218 -8.81 13.46 14.47
CA ASN A 218 -9.21 12.26 13.73
C ASN A 218 -10.39 12.59 12.82
N LEU A 219 -10.23 12.33 11.52
CA LEU A 219 -11.30 12.54 10.55
C LEU A 219 -12.35 11.43 10.68
N ASP A 220 -13.63 11.83 10.64
CA ASP A 220 -14.73 10.91 10.83
C ASP A 220 -14.90 10.01 9.59
N ARG A 221 -14.69 8.71 9.78
CA ARG A 221 -14.82 7.72 8.71
C ARG A 221 -16.26 7.21 8.54
N SER A 222 -17.22 7.68 9.37
CA SER A 222 -18.60 7.18 9.38
C SER A 222 -19.29 7.24 8.01
N PHE A 223 -19.15 8.35 7.27
CA PHE A 223 -19.73 8.48 5.93
C PHE A 223 -19.23 7.39 4.98
N ALA A 224 -17.91 7.19 4.91
CA ALA A 224 -17.33 6.14 4.06
C ALA A 224 -17.75 4.74 4.52
N THR A 225 -17.83 4.52 5.83
CA THR A 225 -18.18 3.23 6.44
C THR A 225 -19.65 2.86 6.26
N ASN A 226 -20.56 3.83 6.41
CA ASN A 226 -22.02 3.64 6.33
C ASN A 226 -22.47 3.25 4.91
N TYR A 227 -21.83 3.81 3.90
CA TYR A 227 -22.11 3.49 2.49
C TYR A 227 -21.19 2.39 1.93
N HIS A 228 -20.39 1.73 2.79
CA HIS A 228 -19.39 0.73 2.41
C HIS A 228 -18.36 1.21 1.36
N LEU A 229 -18.21 2.52 1.20
CA LEU A 229 -17.27 3.12 0.25
C LEU A 229 -15.83 2.83 0.66
N ASP A 230 -15.55 2.79 1.96
CA ASP A 230 -14.28 2.34 2.52
C ASP A 230 -13.86 0.96 1.96
N ILE A 231 -14.79 0.00 1.92
CA ILE A 231 -14.56 -1.35 1.40
C ILE A 231 -14.39 -1.31 -0.13
N LEU A 232 -15.21 -0.53 -0.85
CA LEU A 232 -15.10 -0.41 -2.30
C LEU A 232 -13.74 0.14 -2.75
N PHE A 233 -13.26 1.23 -2.13
CA PHE A 233 -11.94 1.79 -2.43
C PHE A 233 -10.81 0.84 -2.03
N LEU A 234 -10.96 0.11 -0.92
CA LEU A 234 -9.97 -0.88 -0.47
C LEU A 234 -9.80 -2.04 -1.46
N ILE A 235 -10.88 -2.55 -2.05
CA ILE A 235 -10.83 -3.66 -3.01
C ILE A 235 -10.62 -3.21 -4.47
N TYR A 236 -10.80 -1.92 -4.77
CA TYR A 236 -10.74 -1.39 -6.14
C TYR A 236 -9.44 -1.76 -6.88
N PRO A 237 -8.23 -1.60 -6.30
CA PRO A 237 -7.00 -2.02 -6.97
C PRO A 237 -6.96 -3.53 -7.30
N SER A 238 -7.44 -4.38 -6.38
CA SER A 238 -7.54 -5.83 -6.61
C SER A 238 -8.57 -6.15 -7.68
N ALA A 239 -9.68 -5.41 -7.76
CA ALA A 239 -10.67 -5.54 -8.82
C ALA A 239 -10.10 -5.18 -10.20
N VAL A 240 -9.28 -4.12 -10.26
CA VAL A 240 -8.55 -3.75 -11.48
C VAL A 240 -7.66 -4.90 -11.93
N ARG A 241 -6.84 -5.47 -11.03
CA ARG A 241 -5.98 -6.62 -11.33
C ARG A 241 -6.75 -7.88 -11.73
N LEU A 242 -7.85 -8.18 -11.04
CA LEU A 242 -8.74 -9.29 -11.38
C LEU A 242 -9.26 -9.15 -12.82
N ARG A 243 -9.84 -7.98 -13.15
CA ARG A 243 -10.30 -7.68 -14.52
C ARG A 243 -9.17 -7.86 -15.51
N GLN A 244 -7.99 -7.34 -15.18
CA GLN A 244 -6.84 -7.40 -16.07
C GLN A 244 -6.43 -8.86 -16.38
N CYS A 245 -6.27 -9.68 -15.35
CA CYS A 245 -5.91 -11.09 -15.49
C CYS A 245 -6.96 -11.88 -16.29
N LEU A 246 -8.25 -11.59 -16.12
CA LEU A 246 -9.32 -12.24 -16.89
C LEU A 246 -9.26 -11.86 -18.39
N ILE A 247 -8.99 -10.60 -18.70
CA ILE A 247 -8.80 -10.14 -20.10
C ILE A 247 -7.58 -10.83 -20.72
N GLU A 248 -6.45 -10.88 -20.02
CA GLU A 248 -5.25 -11.58 -20.50
C GLU A 248 -5.52 -13.07 -20.75
N TYR A 249 -6.26 -13.73 -19.85
CA TYR A 249 -6.65 -15.12 -20.01
C TYR A 249 -7.50 -15.33 -21.28
N GLN A 250 -8.47 -14.44 -21.53
CA GLN A 250 -9.29 -14.47 -22.74
C GLN A 250 -8.44 -14.22 -24.01
N LEU A 251 -7.56 -13.23 -23.99
CA LEU A 251 -6.65 -12.92 -25.12
C LEU A 251 -5.69 -14.08 -25.41
N SER A 252 -5.27 -14.83 -24.39
CA SER A 252 -4.50 -16.06 -24.55
C SER A 252 -5.30 -17.24 -25.15
N ARG A 253 -6.55 -17.00 -25.56
CA ARG A 253 -7.52 -18.02 -25.98
C ARG A 253 -7.72 -19.11 -24.92
N LYS A 254 -7.71 -18.72 -23.65
CA LYS A 254 -7.84 -19.61 -22.48
C LYS A 254 -6.73 -20.67 -22.34
N ARG A 255 -5.61 -20.51 -23.04
CA ARG A 255 -4.49 -21.48 -23.02
C ARG A 255 -3.50 -21.25 -21.89
N ASN A 256 -3.26 -19.99 -21.54
CA ASN A 256 -2.29 -19.67 -20.49
C ASN A 256 -3.00 -19.60 -19.12
N THR A 257 -3.01 -20.73 -18.42
CA THR A 257 -3.63 -20.88 -17.10
C THR A 257 -2.98 -20.01 -16.03
N SER A 258 -1.75 -19.53 -16.23
CA SER A 258 -1.10 -18.59 -15.30
C SER A 258 -1.93 -17.31 -15.12
N HIS A 259 -2.55 -16.77 -16.19
CA HIS A 259 -3.42 -15.60 -16.06
C HIS A 259 -4.67 -15.90 -15.23
N LEU A 260 -5.24 -17.10 -15.35
CA LEU A 260 -6.41 -17.51 -14.55
C LEU A 260 -6.04 -17.69 -13.07
N LEU A 261 -4.91 -18.35 -12.77
CA LEU A 261 -4.42 -18.48 -11.41
C LEU A 261 -4.13 -17.10 -10.78
N ASN A 262 -3.58 -16.18 -11.56
CA ASN A 262 -3.40 -14.80 -11.11
C ASN A 262 -4.75 -14.09 -10.88
N ALA A 263 -5.77 -14.35 -11.68
CA ALA A 263 -7.12 -13.85 -11.44
C ALA A 263 -7.69 -14.38 -10.12
N VAL A 264 -7.51 -15.68 -9.84
CA VAL A 264 -7.89 -16.29 -8.57
C VAL A 264 -7.15 -15.63 -7.40
N LYS A 265 -5.84 -15.35 -7.53
CA LYS A 265 -5.09 -14.60 -6.52
C LYS A 265 -5.81 -13.31 -6.13
N TYR A 266 -6.12 -12.44 -7.08
CA TYR A 266 -6.75 -11.16 -6.77
C TYR A 266 -8.22 -11.28 -6.35
N SER A 267 -8.92 -12.36 -6.70
CA SER A 267 -10.27 -12.60 -6.18
C SER A 267 -10.26 -12.96 -4.68
N THR A 268 -9.19 -13.59 -4.17
CA THR A 268 -9.10 -13.90 -2.73
C THR A 268 -9.11 -12.67 -1.83
N ALA A 269 -8.68 -11.49 -2.32
CA ALA A 269 -8.77 -10.23 -1.59
C ALA A 269 -10.21 -9.80 -1.26
N PHE A 270 -11.20 -10.32 -1.98
CA PHE A 270 -12.62 -10.06 -1.72
C PHE A 270 -13.15 -10.86 -0.53
N LEU A 271 -12.52 -11.97 -0.14
CA LEU A 271 -12.97 -12.81 0.97
C LEU A 271 -13.02 -12.04 2.31
N PRO A 272 -11.94 -11.39 2.79
CA PRO A 272 -12.02 -10.59 4.00
C PRO A 272 -12.94 -9.38 3.84
N ALA A 273 -13.01 -8.77 2.65
CA ALA A 273 -13.91 -7.64 2.39
C ALA A 273 -15.39 -8.03 2.54
N LEU A 274 -15.81 -9.15 1.96
CA LEU A 274 -17.16 -9.69 2.08
C LEU A 274 -17.49 -10.06 3.53
N ALA A 275 -16.53 -10.63 4.27
CA ALA A 275 -16.70 -10.88 5.69
C ALA A 275 -16.90 -9.57 6.48
N THR A 276 -16.18 -8.49 6.14
CA THR A 276 -16.38 -7.16 6.73
C THR A 276 -17.77 -6.59 6.40
N VAL A 277 -18.25 -6.74 5.16
CA VAL A 277 -19.61 -6.33 4.80
C VAL A 277 -20.64 -7.11 5.63
N TYR A 278 -20.51 -8.44 5.69
CA TYR A 278 -21.39 -9.28 6.50
C TYR A 278 -21.42 -8.83 7.96
N MET A 279 -20.25 -8.62 8.55
CA MET A 279 -20.09 -8.14 9.92
C MET A 279 -20.80 -6.80 10.19
N LYS A 280 -20.76 -5.87 9.25
CA LYS A 280 -21.45 -4.57 9.36
C LYS A 280 -22.99 -4.68 9.33
N THR A 281 -23.55 -5.79 8.88
CA THR A 281 -25.02 -6.04 8.86
C THR A 281 -25.55 -6.70 10.13
N ILE A 282 -24.66 -7.09 11.04
CA ILE A 282 -25.02 -7.81 12.27
C ILE A 282 -25.43 -6.79 13.34
N PRO A 283 -26.58 -6.96 14.00
CA PRO A 283 -26.96 -6.16 15.16
C PRO A 283 -25.90 -6.21 16.26
N GLN A 284 -25.68 -5.11 17.00
CA GLN A 284 -24.60 -5.04 18.01
C GLN A 284 -24.75 -6.06 19.15
N ASP A 285 -25.97 -6.53 19.42
CA ASP A 285 -26.31 -7.52 20.43
C ASP A 285 -26.05 -8.97 19.99
N ASP A 286 -25.87 -9.24 18.69
CA ASP A 286 -25.62 -10.59 18.18
C ASP A 286 -24.12 -10.89 18.09
N GLU A 287 -23.51 -11.07 19.26
CA GLU A 287 -22.09 -11.39 19.42
C GLU A 287 -21.71 -12.72 18.72
N THR A 288 -22.64 -13.67 18.68
CA THR A 288 -22.41 -15.00 18.09
C THR A 288 -22.21 -14.90 16.58
N ARG A 289 -23.10 -14.20 15.87
CA ARG A 289 -22.93 -13.96 14.43
C ARG A 289 -21.69 -13.12 14.15
N TRP A 290 -21.39 -12.13 14.98
CA TRP A 290 -20.17 -11.34 14.84
C TRP A 290 -18.91 -12.21 14.92
N LYS A 291 -18.84 -13.13 15.90
CA LYS A 291 -17.75 -14.11 16.03
C LYS A 291 -17.60 -15.00 14.78
N TYR A 292 -18.70 -15.43 14.15
CA TYR A 292 -18.63 -16.14 12.87
C TYR A 292 -18.10 -15.25 11.74
N GLY A 293 -18.54 -14.00 11.67
CA GLY A 293 -18.00 -12.99 10.76
C GLY A 293 -16.49 -12.82 10.89
N MET A 294 -15.99 -12.71 12.13
CA MET A 294 -14.56 -12.62 12.42
C MET A 294 -13.78 -13.86 12.01
N LYS A 295 -14.34 -15.07 12.20
CA LYS A 295 -13.73 -16.32 11.72
C LYS A 295 -13.64 -16.35 10.19
N MET A 296 -14.69 -15.93 9.49
CA MET A 296 -14.67 -15.80 8.02
C MET A 296 -13.63 -14.78 7.55
N TRP A 297 -13.55 -13.63 8.24
CA TRP A 297 -12.58 -12.59 7.95
C TRP A 297 -11.14 -13.08 8.14
N CYS A 298 -10.87 -13.80 9.24
CA CYS A 298 -9.57 -14.38 9.53
C CYS A 298 -9.18 -15.42 8.47
N MET A 299 -10.09 -16.35 8.14
CA MET A 299 -9.83 -17.37 7.13
C MET A 299 -9.61 -16.75 5.74
N GLY A 300 -10.44 -15.79 5.34
CA GLY A 300 -10.29 -15.06 4.09
C GLY A 300 -8.96 -14.30 4.03
N SER A 301 -8.56 -13.65 5.12
CA SER A 301 -7.27 -12.95 5.22
C SER A 301 -6.10 -13.93 5.12
N LEU A 302 -6.18 -15.08 5.78
CA LEU A 302 -5.16 -16.12 5.73
C LEU A 302 -4.99 -16.69 4.32
N ILE A 303 -6.10 -16.99 3.63
CA ILE A 303 -6.11 -17.47 2.24
C ILE A 303 -5.47 -16.42 1.33
N ASN A 304 -5.91 -15.16 1.42
CA ASN A 304 -5.39 -14.08 0.59
C ASN A 304 -3.90 -13.82 0.82
N ALA A 305 -3.46 -13.74 2.08
CA ALA A 305 -2.07 -13.52 2.44
C ALA A 305 -1.19 -14.68 1.95
N SER A 306 -1.61 -15.93 2.18
CA SER A 306 -0.84 -17.12 1.81
C SER A 306 -0.74 -17.31 0.31
N TYR A 307 -1.86 -17.20 -0.42
CA TYR A 307 -1.84 -17.31 -1.88
C TYR A 307 -0.91 -16.24 -2.47
N SER A 308 -1.07 -14.99 -2.04
CA SER A 308 -0.31 -13.88 -2.60
C SER A 308 1.18 -13.95 -2.24
N PHE A 309 1.53 -14.42 -1.04
CA PHE A 309 2.92 -14.68 -0.64
C PHE A 309 3.58 -15.77 -1.51
N ILE A 310 2.89 -16.91 -1.66
CA ILE A 310 3.36 -18.02 -2.49
C ILE A 310 3.54 -17.56 -3.94
N TRP A 311 2.60 -16.74 -4.45
CA TRP A 311 2.67 -16.19 -5.79
C TRP A 311 3.89 -15.29 -6.00
N ASP A 312 4.14 -14.36 -5.06
CA ASP A 312 5.27 -13.44 -5.17
C ASP A 312 6.60 -14.21 -5.27
N ILE A 313 6.81 -15.19 -4.38
CA ILE A 313 8.02 -16.02 -4.35
C ILE A 313 8.13 -16.90 -5.60
N SER A 314 7.08 -17.65 -5.92
CA SER A 314 7.17 -18.73 -6.90
C SER A 314 7.03 -18.21 -8.33
N MET A 315 6.13 -17.26 -8.57
CA MET A 315 5.77 -16.79 -9.91
C MET A 315 6.45 -15.48 -10.28
N ASP A 316 6.44 -14.49 -9.36
CA ASP A 316 6.98 -13.16 -9.67
C ASP A 316 8.50 -13.09 -9.51
N TRP A 317 9.04 -13.74 -8.47
CA TRP A 317 10.48 -13.86 -8.24
C TRP A 317 11.09 -15.12 -8.87
N ASN A 318 10.24 -16.03 -9.36
CA ASN A 318 10.67 -17.25 -10.04
C ASN A 318 11.67 -18.07 -9.19
N PHE A 319 11.40 -18.17 -7.88
CA PHE A 319 12.17 -19.01 -6.97
C PHE A 319 11.62 -20.43 -6.95
N GLU A 320 12.49 -21.39 -6.67
CA GLU A 320 12.19 -22.82 -6.81
C GLU A 320 11.65 -23.45 -5.52
N ILE A 321 11.46 -22.67 -4.45
CA ILE A 321 11.08 -23.13 -3.11
C ILE A 321 9.87 -24.06 -3.12
N LEU A 322 8.76 -23.62 -3.73
CA LEU A 322 7.52 -24.38 -3.72
C LEU A 322 7.66 -25.68 -4.52
N TYR A 323 8.33 -25.61 -5.67
CA TYR A 323 8.57 -26.77 -6.52
C TYR A 323 9.41 -27.81 -5.78
N ASN A 324 10.52 -27.39 -5.18
CA ASN A 324 11.42 -28.26 -4.42
C ASN A 324 10.75 -28.86 -3.17
N LEU A 325 9.89 -28.09 -2.50
CA LEU A 325 9.09 -28.57 -1.37
C LEU A 325 8.07 -29.64 -1.80
N LEU A 326 7.35 -29.41 -2.90
CA LEU A 326 6.36 -30.35 -3.43
C LEU A 326 7.00 -31.63 -3.99
N GLU A 327 8.22 -31.53 -4.56
CA GLU A 327 9.01 -32.69 -4.99
C GLU A 327 9.65 -33.47 -3.82
N GLY A 328 9.53 -32.97 -2.58
CA GLY A 328 10.19 -33.58 -1.41
C GLY A 328 11.72 -33.47 -1.43
N ASN A 329 12.28 -32.59 -2.28
CA ASN A 329 13.71 -32.46 -2.48
C ASN A 329 14.25 -31.23 -1.75
N THR A 330 14.41 -31.35 -0.44
CA THR A 330 14.89 -30.27 0.45
C THR A 330 16.37 -29.93 0.25
N SER A 331 17.11 -30.70 -0.55
CA SER A 331 18.53 -30.46 -0.84
C SER A 331 18.78 -29.43 -1.95
N LYS A 332 17.77 -29.07 -2.73
CA LYS A 332 17.88 -28.10 -3.84
C LYS A 332 17.83 -26.65 -3.35
N ALA A 333 18.44 -25.76 -4.14
CA ALA A 333 18.53 -24.34 -3.83
C ALA A 333 17.14 -23.69 -3.72
N VAL A 334 16.97 -22.86 -2.68
CA VAL A 334 15.74 -22.08 -2.42
C VAL A 334 15.59 -20.96 -3.45
N LEU A 335 16.70 -20.32 -3.82
CA LEU A 335 16.77 -19.25 -4.81
C LEU A 335 17.08 -19.83 -6.20
N ARG A 336 16.73 -19.09 -7.26
CA ARG A 336 17.12 -19.41 -8.63
C ARG A 336 18.64 -19.34 -8.84
N ASN A 337 19.13 -20.01 -9.88
CA ASN A 337 20.57 -20.11 -10.17
C ASN A 337 21.23 -18.79 -10.59
N VAL A 338 20.50 -17.91 -11.29
CA VAL A 338 21.01 -16.62 -11.77
C VAL A 338 20.44 -15.49 -10.92
N LEU A 339 21.32 -14.79 -10.23
CA LEU A 339 21.02 -13.64 -9.38
C LEU A 339 21.93 -12.47 -9.82
N MET A 340 21.34 -11.30 -10.06
CA MET A 340 22.06 -10.08 -10.46
C MET A 340 22.44 -9.20 -9.28
N TYR A 341 21.72 -9.32 -8.15
CA TYR A 341 22.14 -8.69 -6.90
C TYR A 341 23.10 -9.64 -6.18
N ASP A 342 24.35 -9.21 -5.99
CA ASP A 342 25.44 -10.08 -5.49
C ASP A 342 25.22 -10.62 -4.07
N VAL A 343 24.28 -10.04 -3.32
CA VAL A 343 24.06 -10.31 -1.91
C VAL A 343 22.87 -11.25 -1.73
N LYS A 344 23.12 -12.55 -1.51
CA LYS A 344 22.04 -13.54 -1.23
C LYS A 344 21.13 -13.15 -0.06
N PHE A 345 21.69 -12.48 0.95
CA PHE A 345 20.95 -11.98 2.11
C PHE A 345 19.80 -11.02 1.71
N PHE A 346 19.96 -10.25 0.64
CA PHE A 346 18.90 -9.38 0.12
C PHE A 346 17.63 -10.18 -0.23
N TYR A 347 17.77 -11.31 -0.93
CA TYR A 347 16.64 -12.13 -1.35
C TYR A 347 15.94 -12.83 -0.18
N TYR A 348 16.71 -13.37 0.77
CA TYR A 348 16.12 -13.97 1.98
C TYR A 348 15.45 -12.91 2.86
N GLY A 349 16.06 -11.73 2.98
CA GLY A 349 15.45 -10.57 3.64
C GLY A 349 14.15 -10.15 2.97
N ALA A 350 14.10 -10.11 1.63
CA ALA A 350 12.89 -9.82 0.88
C ALA A 350 11.78 -10.84 1.14
N ILE A 351 12.10 -12.14 1.17
CA ILE A 351 11.16 -13.21 1.55
C ILE A 351 10.61 -12.97 2.97
N ALA A 352 11.48 -12.69 3.94
CA ALA A 352 11.08 -12.48 5.33
C ALA A 352 10.21 -11.23 5.50
N VAL A 353 10.57 -10.12 4.84
CA VAL A 353 9.81 -8.87 4.86
C VAL A 353 8.45 -9.05 4.19
N ASP A 354 8.40 -9.72 3.03
CA ASP A 354 7.14 -10.00 2.34
C ASP A 354 6.22 -10.89 3.17
N PHE A 355 6.76 -11.94 3.80
CA PHE A 355 6.03 -12.78 4.74
C PHE A 355 5.50 -11.95 5.92
N GLY A 356 6.37 -11.27 6.67
CA GLY A 356 5.97 -10.54 7.87
C GLY A 356 4.89 -9.49 7.61
N LEU A 357 5.06 -8.69 6.55
CA LEU A 357 4.13 -7.62 6.22
C LEU A 357 2.83 -8.11 5.58
N ARG A 358 2.81 -9.24 4.86
CA ARG A 358 1.54 -9.83 4.36
C ARG A 358 0.64 -10.33 5.47
N TYR A 359 1.24 -10.92 6.50
CA TYR A 359 0.51 -11.48 7.64
C TYR A 359 0.30 -10.47 8.77
N ILE A 360 0.83 -9.24 8.65
CA ILE A 360 0.70 -8.19 9.66
C ILE A 360 -0.77 -7.91 9.99
N TRP A 361 -1.67 -8.00 9.00
CA TRP A 361 -3.10 -7.76 9.18
C TRP A 361 -3.76 -8.73 10.17
N LEU A 362 -3.20 -9.94 10.35
CA LEU A 362 -3.70 -10.89 11.34
C LEU A 362 -3.40 -10.43 12.78
N CYS A 363 -2.41 -9.54 12.98
CA CYS A 363 -2.13 -8.95 14.29
C CYS A 363 -3.28 -8.07 14.79
N ARG A 364 -4.20 -7.64 13.90
CA ARG A 364 -5.43 -6.95 14.30
C ARG A 364 -6.35 -7.82 15.18
N LEU A 365 -6.16 -9.13 15.19
CA LEU A 365 -6.90 -10.07 16.02
C LEU A 365 -6.36 -10.17 17.46
N LEU A 366 -5.21 -9.55 17.73
CA LEU A 366 -4.65 -9.53 19.07
C LEU A 366 -5.61 -8.81 20.02
N PRO A 367 -5.83 -9.34 21.25
CA PRO A 367 -6.62 -8.65 22.26
C PRO A 367 -6.09 -7.24 22.56
N THR A 368 -6.94 -6.38 23.11
CA THR A 368 -6.49 -5.08 23.61
C THR A 368 -5.46 -5.28 24.72
N PRO A 369 -4.29 -4.61 24.66
CA PRO A 369 -3.28 -4.71 25.71
C PRO A 369 -3.87 -4.30 27.07
N VAL A 370 -3.66 -5.15 28.08
CA VAL A 370 -3.98 -4.86 29.49
C VAL A 370 -2.68 -4.50 30.24
N GLU A 371 -2.76 -3.83 31.38
CA GLU A 371 -1.60 -3.58 32.25
C GLU A 371 -0.78 -4.85 32.48
N GLY A 372 0.54 -4.78 32.28
CA GLY A 372 1.44 -5.94 32.30
C GLY A 372 1.62 -6.67 30.96
N SER A 373 0.91 -6.26 29.91
CA SER A 373 1.19 -6.76 28.55
C SER A 373 2.61 -6.41 28.13
N GLY A 374 3.32 -7.37 27.53
CA GLY A 374 4.67 -7.13 27.02
C GLY A 374 4.70 -5.99 25.99
N GLN A 375 5.78 -5.22 25.96
CA GLN A 375 5.94 -4.05 25.08
C GLN A 375 5.67 -4.35 23.59
N ILE A 376 6.00 -5.56 23.15
CA ILE A 376 5.75 -6.02 21.76
C ILE A 376 4.25 -6.08 21.48
N HIS A 377 3.43 -6.62 22.39
CA HIS A 377 1.99 -6.71 22.21
C HIS A 377 1.35 -5.31 22.18
N ALA A 378 1.76 -4.43 23.09
CA ALA A 378 1.31 -3.05 23.10
C ALA A 378 1.65 -2.32 21.80
N THR A 379 2.88 -2.51 21.31
CA THR A 379 3.34 -1.91 20.04
C THR A 379 2.53 -2.45 18.86
N LEU A 380 2.30 -3.76 18.77
CA LEU A 380 1.52 -4.37 17.70
C LEU A 380 0.06 -3.89 17.72
N ALA A 381 -0.56 -3.76 18.89
CA ALA A 381 -1.90 -3.22 19.01
C ALA A 381 -1.97 -1.75 18.57
N MET A 382 -0.99 -0.93 18.96
CA MET A 382 -0.90 0.49 18.60
C MET A 382 -0.87 0.71 17.08
N LEU A 383 -0.28 -0.22 16.32
CA LEU A 383 -0.28 -0.18 14.85
C LEU A 383 -1.70 -0.18 14.25
N PHE A 384 -2.70 -0.74 14.94
CA PHE A 384 -4.08 -0.85 14.44
C PHE A 384 -5.10 0.00 15.21
N THR A 385 -4.69 0.71 16.26
CA THR A 385 -5.59 1.55 17.07
C THR A 385 -5.31 3.04 16.92
N SER A 386 -4.15 3.42 16.37
CA SER A 386 -3.74 4.83 16.22
C SER A 386 -3.57 5.23 14.75
N GLU A 387 -3.78 6.50 14.47
CA GLU A 387 -3.53 7.12 13.16
C GLU A 387 -2.06 7.04 12.75
N TYR A 388 -1.15 7.18 13.71
CA TYR A 388 0.29 6.93 13.53
C TYR A 388 0.58 5.49 13.12
N GLY A 389 -0.06 4.53 13.79
CA GLY A 389 0.04 3.12 13.47
C GLY A 389 -0.42 2.80 12.05
N TYR A 390 -1.58 3.32 11.64
CA TYR A 390 -2.06 3.17 10.27
C TYR A 390 -1.08 3.72 9.25
N PHE A 391 -0.53 4.92 9.48
CA PHE A 391 0.49 5.52 8.62
C PHE A 391 1.76 4.65 8.51
N ILE A 392 2.21 4.04 9.60
CA ILE A 392 3.33 3.08 9.56
C ILE A 392 2.98 1.90 8.68
N ILE A 393 1.80 1.28 8.86
CA ILE A 393 1.42 0.10 8.07
C ILE A 393 1.33 0.44 6.58
N GLU A 394 0.76 1.60 6.22
CA GLU A 394 0.71 2.06 4.83
C GLU A 394 2.11 2.26 4.25
N THR A 395 3.00 2.90 5.01
CA THR A 395 4.40 3.09 4.62
C THR A 395 5.10 1.75 4.42
N MET A 396 4.91 0.81 5.35
CA MET A 396 5.50 -0.52 5.28
C MET A 396 4.96 -1.33 4.10
N GLU A 397 3.66 -1.24 3.80
CA GLU A 397 3.05 -1.92 2.65
C GLU A 397 3.59 -1.37 1.32
N ILE A 398 3.82 -0.05 1.23
CA ILE A 398 4.49 0.57 0.08
C ILE A 398 5.95 0.09 -0.03
N LEU A 399 6.69 0.04 1.08
CA LEU A 399 8.08 -0.43 1.10
C LEU A 399 8.20 -1.93 0.76
N ARG A 400 7.25 -2.76 1.21
CA ARG A 400 7.16 -4.18 0.83
C ARG A 400 7.08 -4.32 -0.69
N ARG A 401 6.17 -3.57 -1.31
CA ARG A 401 6.01 -3.57 -2.77
C ARG A 401 7.23 -2.99 -3.49
N TRP A 402 7.86 -1.97 -2.92
CA TRP A 402 9.12 -1.43 -3.43
C TRP A 402 10.23 -2.49 -3.48
N VAL A 403 10.39 -3.30 -2.43
CA VAL A 403 11.31 -4.45 -2.44
C VAL A 403 10.94 -5.46 -3.53
N TRP A 404 9.65 -5.76 -3.67
CA TRP A 404 9.16 -6.66 -4.73
C TRP A 404 9.52 -6.16 -6.13
N VAL A 405 9.53 -4.85 -6.39
CA VAL A 405 9.86 -4.28 -7.72
C VAL A 405 11.29 -4.62 -8.13
N PHE A 406 12.28 -4.54 -7.24
CA PHE A 406 13.67 -4.87 -7.57
C PHE A 406 13.80 -6.29 -8.12
N ILE A 407 13.26 -7.26 -7.39
CA ILE A 407 13.35 -8.66 -7.75
C ILE A 407 12.48 -8.93 -8.97
N LYS A 408 11.31 -8.31 -9.08
CA LYS A 408 10.43 -8.47 -10.25
C LYS A 408 11.10 -7.98 -11.54
N VAL A 409 11.66 -6.78 -11.54
CA VAL A 409 12.35 -6.21 -12.71
C VAL A 409 13.54 -7.07 -13.08
N GLU A 410 14.32 -7.53 -12.10
CA GLU A 410 15.43 -8.46 -12.32
C GLU A 410 14.96 -9.79 -12.93
N THR A 411 13.89 -10.40 -12.40
CA THR A 411 13.30 -11.64 -12.94
C THR A 411 12.92 -11.47 -14.41
N GLU A 412 12.23 -10.38 -14.75
CA GLU A 412 11.79 -10.12 -16.11
C GLU A 412 12.99 -9.80 -17.03
N TYR A 413 14.04 -9.16 -16.51
CA TYR A 413 15.27 -8.94 -17.25
C TYR A 413 15.99 -10.27 -17.58
N ILE A 414 16.17 -11.15 -16.59
CA ILE A 414 16.79 -12.47 -16.79
C ILE A 414 16.01 -13.29 -17.82
N LYS A 415 14.68 -13.26 -17.77
CA LYS A 415 13.82 -13.93 -18.78
C LYS A 415 14.05 -13.41 -20.20
N LEU A 416 14.40 -12.13 -20.36
CA LEU A 416 14.72 -11.54 -21.67
C LEU A 416 16.10 -11.97 -22.19
N LEU A 417 17.05 -12.28 -21.30
CA LEU A 417 18.41 -12.72 -21.71
C LEU A 417 18.40 -14.15 -22.28
N GLY A 418 17.52 -15.03 -21.79
CA GLY A 418 17.35 -16.39 -22.29
C GLY A 418 18.65 -17.24 -22.28
N PRO A 419 18.61 -18.48 -22.81
CA PRO A 419 19.79 -19.38 -22.82
C PRO A 419 20.94 -18.92 -23.74
N THR A 420 20.70 -17.92 -24.60
CA THR A 420 21.58 -17.52 -25.70
C THR A 420 22.78 -16.66 -25.29
N GLU A 421 22.74 -15.97 -24.14
CA GLU A 421 23.86 -15.12 -23.71
C GLU A 421 24.73 -15.72 -22.60
N THR A 422 24.23 -16.70 -21.84
CA THR A 422 25.04 -17.40 -20.81
C THR A 422 25.98 -18.48 -21.36
N SER A 423 25.90 -18.79 -22.66
CA SER A 423 26.74 -19.80 -23.33
C SER A 423 27.87 -19.21 -24.19
N HIS A 424 27.99 -17.88 -24.29
CA HIS A 424 29.09 -17.22 -25.02
C HIS A 424 30.29 -16.82 -24.15
N GLY A 425 30.34 -17.31 -22.90
CA GLY A 425 31.52 -17.21 -22.02
C GLY A 425 32.28 -18.51 -21.81
N MET A 426 31.94 -19.59 -22.53
CA MET A 426 32.65 -20.86 -22.47
C MET A 426 32.97 -21.30 -23.91
N GLU A 427 34.19 -21.01 -24.35
CA GLU A 427 34.73 -21.50 -25.61
C GLU A 427 34.56 -23.02 -25.68
N LEU A 428 33.66 -23.48 -26.55
CA LEU A 428 33.59 -24.85 -27.04
C LEU A 428 34.68 -25.02 -28.10
N THR A 429 35.92 -25.18 -27.64
CA THR A 429 36.97 -25.86 -28.41
C THR A 429 37.44 -27.06 -27.60
N ASP A 430 37.47 -28.21 -28.29
CA ASP A 430 37.99 -29.51 -27.87
C ASP A 430 37.02 -30.44 -27.10
N LEU A 431 36.17 -31.12 -27.87
CA LEU A 431 35.84 -32.51 -27.58
C LEU A 431 36.22 -33.39 -28.79
N PRO A 432 37.08 -34.41 -28.61
CA PRO A 432 37.57 -35.25 -29.68
C PRO A 432 36.49 -36.23 -30.16
N GLN A 433 36.44 -36.41 -31.48
CA GLN A 433 35.66 -37.47 -32.11
C GLN A 433 36.18 -38.83 -31.65
N MET A 434 35.33 -39.61 -30.97
CA MET A 434 35.52 -41.06 -30.84
C MET A 434 34.55 -41.79 -31.75
N LYS A 435 35.14 -42.73 -32.49
CA LYS A 435 34.59 -43.62 -33.52
C LYS A 435 33.51 -44.55 -33.00
#